data_AF-A0A8D2DYX0-F1
#
_entry.id   AF-A0A8D2DYX0-F1
#
_cell.length_a   1.000
_cell.length_b   1.000
_cell.length_c   1.000
_cell.angle_alpha   90.00
_cell.angle_beta   90.00
_cell.angle_gamma   90.00
#
_symmetry.space_group_name_H-M   'P 1'
#
loop_
_entity.id
_entity.type
_entity.pdbx_description
1 polymer ?
#
loop_
_entity_poly.entity_id
_entity_poly.type
_entity_poly.pdbx_seq_one_letter_code
_entity_poly.pdbx_strand_id
1 'polypeptide(L)'
;MSPAMQPAEVQFAQRLASSEKGVRDRAVRKLRQYLSVKTQSETGGFSQEELLKIWKGLFYCMWVQDEPLLQVTQPLCRVPGPLARW
;
A
#
# COMPACT_ATOMS: atom_id res chain seq x y z
N MET A 1 -8.82 -24.38 -7.50
CA MET A 1 -8.01 -23.45 -8.33
C MET A 1 -6.69 -23.25 -7.60
N SER A 2 -5.60 -23.80 -8.13
CA SER A 2 -4.27 -23.68 -7.50
C SER A 2 -3.88 -22.20 -7.43
N PRO A 3 -3.46 -21.66 -6.27
CA PRO A 3 -2.97 -20.30 -6.24
C PRO A 3 -1.67 -20.29 -7.02
N ALA A 4 -1.68 -19.74 -8.24
CA ALA A 4 -0.46 -19.45 -8.96
C ALA A 4 0.44 -18.67 -7.98
N MET A 5 1.63 -19.20 -7.69
CA MET A 5 2.57 -18.64 -6.73
C MET A 5 2.98 -17.25 -7.22
N GLN A 6 2.24 -16.22 -6.82
CA GLN A 6 2.48 -14.86 -7.27
C GLN A 6 3.85 -14.39 -6.77
N PRO A 7 4.61 -13.62 -7.57
CA PRO A 7 5.89 -13.07 -7.16
C PRO A 7 5.74 -12.31 -5.83
N ALA A 8 6.78 -12.35 -4.99
CA ALA A 8 6.74 -11.72 -3.67
C ALA A 8 6.37 -10.23 -3.76
N GLU A 9 6.81 -9.55 -4.82
CA GLU A 9 6.53 -8.14 -5.13
C GLU A 9 5.05 -7.88 -5.34
N VAL A 10 4.35 -8.80 -6.02
CA VAL A 10 2.91 -8.72 -6.27
C VAL A 10 2.13 -8.92 -4.97
N GLN A 11 2.57 -9.84 -4.12
CA GLN A 11 1.97 -10.02 -2.79
C GLN A 11 2.20 -8.79 -1.90
N PHE A 12 3.37 -8.17 -1.95
CA PHE A 12 3.62 -6.91 -1.26
C PHE A 12 2.70 -5.81 -1.80
N ALA A 13 2.60 -5.66 -3.12
CA ALA A 13 1.76 -4.65 -3.73
C ALA A 13 0.28 -4.78 -3.31
N GLN A 14 -0.26 -6.00 -3.31
CA GLN A 14 -1.63 -6.27 -2.86
C GLN A 14 -1.83 -5.94 -1.38
N ARG A 15 -0.88 -6.31 -0.52
CA ARG A 15 -0.99 -6.06 0.93
C ARG A 15 -0.81 -4.58 1.28
N LEU A 16 0.01 -3.85 0.53
CA LEU A 16 0.18 -2.40 0.66
C LEU A 16 -1.07 -1.64 0.21
N ALA A 17 -1.73 -2.11 -0.84
CA ALA A 17 -2.98 -1.55 -1.36
C ALA A 17 -4.23 -1.99 -0.55
N SER A 18 -4.06 -2.71 0.57
CA SER A 18 -5.19 -3.18 1.39
C SER A 18 -5.80 -2.06 2.24
N SER A 19 -7.12 -2.04 2.41
CA SER A 19 -7.83 -1.05 3.23
C SER A 19 -7.62 -1.22 4.74
N GLU A 20 -7.12 -2.37 5.19
CA GLU A 20 -6.85 -2.61 6.61
C GLU A 20 -5.52 -2.01 7.06
N LYS A 21 -5.57 -1.02 7.97
CA LYS A 21 -4.37 -0.37 8.53
C LYS A 21 -3.36 -1.38 9.10
N GLY A 22 -3.84 -2.39 9.82
CA GLY A 22 -2.98 -3.44 10.40
C GLY A 22 -2.26 -4.28 9.35
N VAL A 23 -2.89 -4.53 8.20
CA VAL A 23 -2.29 -5.26 7.08
C VAL A 23 -1.24 -4.39 6.39
N ARG A 24 -1.55 -3.11 6.14
CA ARG A 24 -0.61 -2.14 5.55
C ARG A 24 0.65 -1.94 6.40
N ASP A 25 0.51 -1.68 7.69
CA ASP A 25 1.66 -1.46 8.60
C ASP A 25 2.59 -2.67 8.69
N ARG A 26 2.02 -3.88 8.66
CA ARG A 26 2.81 -5.12 8.62
C ARG A 26 3.47 -5.28 7.26
N ALA A 27 2.79 -4.95 6.17
CA ALA A 27 3.31 -5.03 4.82
C ALA A 27 4.48 -4.06 4.61
N VAL A 28 4.39 -2.80 5.06
CA VAL A 28 5.46 -1.80 4.97
C VAL A 28 6.69 -2.24 5.77
N ARG A 29 6.50 -2.75 7.00
CA ARG A 29 7.62 -3.26 7.82
C ARG A 29 8.33 -4.43 7.14
N LYS A 30 7.57 -5.40 6.62
CA LYS A 30 8.13 -6.55 5.90
C LYS A 30 8.79 -6.13 4.59
N LEU A 31 8.21 -5.16 3.89
CA LEU A 31 8.76 -4.63 2.65
C LEU A 31 10.14 -4.01 2.91
N ARG A 32 10.29 -3.18 3.95
CA ARG A 32 11.58 -2.59 4.33
C ARG A 32 12.66 -3.66 4.56
N GLN A 33 12.31 -4.74 5.27
CA GLN A 33 13.23 -5.86 5.48
C GLN A 33 13.56 -6.59 4.17
N TYR A 34 12.57 -6.82 3.31
CA TYR A 34 12.76 -7.45 2.00
C TYR A 34 13.71 -6.64 1.11
N LEU A 35 13.52 -5.31 1.04
CA LEU A 35 14.43 -4.42 0.31
C LEU A 35 15.84 -4.47 0.89
N SER A 36 16.00 -4.36 2.22
CA SER A 36 17.33 -4.43 2.85
C SER A 36 18.06 -5.73 2.54
N VAL A 37 17.37 -6.88 2.55
CA VAL A 37 17.98 -8.19 2.25
C VAL A 37 18.33 -8.30 0.76
N LYS A 38 17.42 -7.91 -0.14
CA LYS A 38 17.63 -7.98 -1.59
C LYS A 38 18.74 -7.03 -2.07
N THR A 39 18.86 -5.84 -1.50
CA THR A 39 19.93 -4.87 -1.86
C THR A 39 21.32 -5.33 -1.39
N GLN A 40 21.40 -6.12 -0.33
CA GLN A 40 22.67 -6.68 0.16
C GLN A 40 23.08 -7.98 -0.56
N SER A 41 22.23 -8.53 -1.43
CA SER A 41 22.52 -9.74 -2.18
C SER A 41 23.46 -9.47 -3.34
N GLU A 42 24.56 -10.21 -3.44
CA GLU A 42 25.59 -10.08 -4.48
C GLU A 42 25.09 -10.46 -5.88
N THR A 43 23.97 -11.21 -5.99
CA THR A 43 23.49 -11.83 -7.24
C THR A 43 22.60 -10.94 -8.11
N GLY A 44 22.38 -9.68 -7.73
CA GLY A 44 21.62 -8.74 -8.55
C GLY A 44 20.50 -8.10 -7.75
N GLY A 45 20.48 -6.77 -7.80
CA GLY A 45 19.47 -5.96 -7.15
C GLY A 45 18.07 -6.14 -7.75
N PHE A 46 17.18 -5.20 -7.44
CA PHE A 46 15.83 -5.21 -7.99
C PHE A 46 15.84 -4.97 -9.49
N SER A 47 15.14 -5.82 -10.23
CA SER A 47 14.77 -5.50 -11.61
C SER A 47 13.79 -4.33 -11.60
N GLN A 48 13.82 -3.50 -12.65
CA GLN A 48 12.93 -2.34 -12.75
C GLN A 48 11.45 -2.73 -12.63
N GLU A 49 11.04 -3.86 -13.21
CA GLU A 49 9.67 -4.38 -13.13
C GLU A 49 9.27 -4.81 -11.70
N GLU A 50 10.18 -5.43 -10.94
CA GLU A 50 9.96 -5.81 -9.55
C GLU A 50 9.75 -4.57 -8.68
N LEU A 51 10.61 -3.57 -8.85
CA LEU A 51 10.54 -2.30 -8.12
C LEU A 51 9.27 -1.52 -8.46
N LEU A 52 8.87 -1.48 -9.73
CA LEU A 52 7.63 -0.82 -10.18
C LEU A 52 6.37 -1.45 -9.57
N LYS A 53 6.33 -2.77 -9.40
CA LYS A 53 5.20 -3.47 -8.75
C LYS A 53 5.06 -3.04 -7.29
N ILE A 54 6.18 -3.00 -6.56
CA ILE A 54 6.23 -2.52 -5.17
C ILE A 54 5.80 -1.04 -5.10
N TRP A 55 6.34 -0.20 -5.98
CA TRP A 55 6.04 1.23 -6.03
C TRP A 55 4.56 1.51 -6.29
N LYS A 56 3.92 0.76 -7.20
CA LYS A 56 2.47 0.83 -7.40
C LYS A 56 1.71 0.54 -6.11
N GLY A 57 2.09 -0.51 -5.37
CA GLY A 57 1.48 -0.82 -4.08
C GLY A 57 1.66 0.30 -3.04
N LEU A 58 2.84 0.91 -2.98
CA LEU A 58 3.12 2.04 -2.09
C LEU A 58 2.32 3.29 -2.46
N PHE A 59 2.19 3.59 -3.75
CA PHE A 59 1.36 4.70 -4.22
C PHE A 59 -0.11 4.52 -3.82
N TYR A 60 -0.65 3.31 -3.97
CA TYR A 60 -1.99 2.99 -3.48
C TYR A 60 -2.10 3.03 -1.95
N CYS A 61 -1.08 2.60 -1.21
CA CYS A 61 -1.05 2.70 0.24
C CYS A 61 -1.19 4.15 0.73
N MET A 62 -0.54 5.09 0.05
CA MET A 62 -0.68 6.53 0.31
C MET A 62 -2.09 7.02 -0.02
N TRP A 63 -2.60 6.67 -1.20
CA TRP A 63 -3.95 7.04 -1.63
C TRP A 63 -5.06 6.57 -0.68
N VAL A 64 -4.95 5.34 -0.17
CA VAL A 64 -5.91 4.76 0.79
C VAL A 64 -5.77 5.36 2.19
N GLN A 65 -4.67 6.06 2.52
CA GLN A 65 -4.59 6.85 3.76
C GLN A 65 -5.34 8.17 3.70
N ASP A 66 -5.52 8.75 2.51
CA ASP A 66 -6.26 9.99 2.28
C ASP A 66 -7.79 9.80 2.29
N GLU A 67 -8.29 8.62 2.63
CA GLU A 67 -9.72 8.40 2.86
C GLU A 67 -10.02 8.65 4.35
N PRO A 68 -10.39 9.89 4.76
CA PRO A 68 -10.80 10.16 6.13
C PRO A 68 -11.99 9.27 6.45
N LEU A 69 -11.90 8.56 7.58
CA LEU A 69 -13.01 7.86 8.23
C LEU A 69 -14.15 8.85 8.52
N LEU A 70 -14.99 9.14 7.52
CA LEU A 70 -16.15 10.03 7.63
C LEU A 70 -17.37 9.31 8.21
N GLN A 71 -17.16 8.37 9.12
CA GLN A 71 -18.17 7.71 9.96
C GLN A 71 -17.38 7.34 11.22
N VAL A 72 -17.39 8.07 12.34
CA VAL A 72 -18.49 8.25 13.29
C VAL A 72 -18.05 9.38 14.25
N THR A 73 -18.92 10.37 14.52
CA THR A 73 -18.75 11.48 15.50
C THR A 73 -18.29 12.83 14.95
N GLN A 74 -19.16 13.51 14.20
CA GLN A 74 -19.30 14.98 14.26
C GLN A 74 -20.76 15.30 13.86
N PRO A 75 -21.73 15.32 14.80
CA PRO A 75 -23.05 15.88 14.53
C PRO A 75 -23.04 17.42 14.36
N LEU A 76 -21.88 18.06 14.14
CA LEU A 76 -21.77 19.52 14.07
C LEU A 76 -21.13 20.10 12.80
N CYS A 77 -20.78 19.28 11.80
CA CYS A 77 -20.17 19.78 10.55
C CYS A 77 -21.06 19.47 9.33
N ARG A 78 -22.35 19.79 9.43
CA ARG A 78 -23.20 20.02 8.25
C ARG A 78 -23.26 21.54 8.01
N VAL A 79 -22.22 22.08 7.39
CA VAL A 79 -22.42 23.28 6.55
C VAL A 79 -22.82 22.77 5.17
N PRO A 80 -24.05 23.04 4.68
CA PRO A 80 -24.40 22.71 3.31
C PRO A 80 -23.68 23.72 2.41
N GLY A 81 -22.68 23.25 1.64
CA GLY A 81 -21.92 24.10 0.73
C GLY A 81 -21.42 23.32 -0.49
N PRO A 82 -21.67 23.78 -1.72
CA PRO A 82 -21.48 23.01 -2.96
C PRO A 82 -20.03 23.02 -3.49
N LEU A 83 -19.02 22.91 -2.62
CA LEU A 83 -17.60 23.08 -2.99
C LEU A 83 -16.67 21.95 -2.53
N ALA A 84 -17.19 20.75 -2.27
CA ALA A 84 -16.38 19.56 -1.99
C ALA A 84 -16.23 18.67 -3.24
N ARG A 85 -15.83 19.27 -4.35
CA ARG A 85 -15.38 18.56 -5.57
C ARG A 85 -14.33 19.40 -6.27
N TRP A 86 -13.13 19.44 -5.69
CA TRP A 86 -11.88 19.73 -6.37
C TRP A 86 -10.80 18.88 -5.71
#